data_AF-A0A060H332-F1
#
_entry.id   AF-A0A060H332-F1
#
_cell.length_a   1.000
_cell.length_b   1.000
_cell.length_c   1.000
_cell.angle_alpha   90.00
_cell.angle_beta   90.00
_cell.angle_gamma   90.00
#
_symmetry.space_group_name_H-M   'P 1'
#
loop_
_entity.id
_entity.type
_entity.pdbx_description
1 polymer ?
#
loop_
_entity_poly.entity_id
_entity_poly.type
_entity_poly.pdbx_seq_one_letter_code
_entity_poly.pdbx_strand_id
1 'polypeptide(L)'
;MKALNKIRYACLVCTLMVLVTLAGCNSADRSAEPSQSSHQGSEQEGAKKIPLNVEVFNLGERSMFAVSSVLVTGTADAILIDTQFSAADARQLVEKIKASGKRLKAIYISHGDPDYYFGLDSVHAAFPEAKVFATPQTIAHIQATKDAKLKLWAPQLGQDAPKQILIPEPMQGDQLVLEGQELRIIGMDGPTPDRTFVWIPSSRTVAGGISVMGAQHVWMADTQTPQSHMEWLAVLDRIKSMDPKVVVPGHFLPGASLDVRSVTFTADYIRAFDEETVKAKDSVALIAAMKKRYPGLGGEGSLELSAKVAKGEMEWK
;
A
#
# COMPACT_ATOMS: atom_id res chain seq x y z
N MET A 1 33.77 23.28 -45.76
CA MET A 1 34.08 21.83 -45.76
C MET A 1 32.80 21.10 -45.37
N LYS A 2 32.10 20.52 -46.36
CA LYS A 2 31.78 19.08 -46.52
C LYS A 2 31.14 18.43 -45.25
N ALA A 3 30.02 17.73 -45.28
CA ALA A 3 29.05 17.37 -46.32
C ALA A 3 27.81 16.75 -45.63
N LEU A 4 26.69 16.74 -46.35
CA LEU A 4 25.43 16.07 -46.07
C LEU A 4 25.60 14.54 -45.84
N ASN A 5 24.64 13.92 -45.14
CA ASN A 5 24.03 12.72 -45.71
C ASN A 5 22.56 12.52 -45.29
N LYS A 6 21.67 12.48 -46.30
CA LYS A 6 20.29 11.98 -46.26
C LYS A 6 20.29 10.70 -47.10
N ILE A 7 19.67 9.61 -46.66
CA ILE A 7 19.15 8.56 -47.56
C ILE A 7 17.80 8.05 -47.03
N ARG A 8 16.83 7.96 -47.96
CA ARG A 8 15.47 7.39 -47.89
C ARG A 8 15.46 6.05 -48.63
N TYR A 9 14.55 5.13 -48.27
CA TYR A 9 13.88 4.12 -49.15
C TYR A 9 12.54 3.74 -48.45
N ALA A 10 11.33 4.04 -48.97
CA ALA A 10 10.53 3.36 -50.02
C ALA A 10 10.13 1.91 -49.63
N CYS A 11 8.90 1.62 -49.18
CA CYS A 11 7.63 1.39 -49.92
C CYS A 11 7.62 0.08 -50.76
N LEU A 12 6.80 -0.93 -50.37
CA LEU A 12 6.01 -1.74 -51.31
C LEU A 12 4.93 -2.59 -50.61
N VAL A 13 3.73 -2.50 -51.17
CA VAL A 13 2.53 -3.33 -50.98
C VAL A 13 2.65 -4.61 -51.81
N CYS A 14 2.10 -5.75 -51.38
CA CYS A 14 1.42 -6.67 -52.30
C CYS A 14 0.60 -7.77 -51.59
N THR A 15 -0.68 -7.78 -51.91
CA THR A 15 -1.73 -8.77 -51.70
C THR A 15 -1.44 -10.07 -52.46
N LEU A 16 -1.85 -11.24 -51.96
CA LEU A 16 -2.50 -12.25 -52.81
C LEU A 16 -3.32 -13.26 -52.01
N MET A 17 -4.61 -13.31 -52.36
CA MET A 17 -5.64 -14.26 -51.96
C MET A 17 -5.68 -15.34 -53.06
N VAL A 18 -5.69 -16.62 -52.71
CA VAL A 18 -6.13 -17.68 -53.65
C VAL A 18 -7.03 -18.66 -52.91
N LEU A 19 -8.30 -18.62 -53.31
CA LEU A 19 -9.34 -19.63 -53.10
C LEU A 19 -9.41 -20.47 -54.38
N VAL A 20 -9.29 -21.80 -54.28
CA VAL A 20 -9.85 -22.72 -55.28
C VAL A 20 -10.44 -23.93 -54.56
N THR A 21 -11.69 -24.21 -54.91
CA THR A 21 -12.60 -25.24 -54.43
C THR A 21 -12.75 -26.40 -55.44
N LEU A 22 -13.26 -27.55 -54.93
CA LEU A 22 -14.02 -28.64 -55.62
C LEU A 22 -13.19 -29.63 -56.46
N ALA A 23 -13.47 -30.94 -56.56
CA ALA A 23 -14.58 -31.80 -56.12
C ALA A 23 -14.24 -33.31 -56.24
N GLY A 24 -15.06 -34.14 -55.56
CA GLY A 24 -15.47 -35.50 -56.00
C GLY A 24 -14.69 -36.69 -55.43
N CYS A 25 -15.24 -37.88 -55.16
CA CYS A 25 -16.60 -38.44 -55.14
C CYS A 25 -16.51 -39.85 -54.50
N ASN A 26 -17.57 -40.28 -53.80
CA ASN A 26 -18.04 -41.65 -53.47
C ASN A 26 -17.02 -42.75 -53.07
N SER A 27 -17.27 -43.55 -52.03
CA SER A 27 -18.31 -44.59 -52.01
C SER A 27 -18.55 -45.13 -50.60
N ALA A 28 -19.77 -45.60 -50.37
CA ALA A 28 -20.32 -46.16 -49.14
C ALA A 28 -19.67 -47.46 -48.65
N ASP A 29 -19.64 -47.69 -47.33
CA ASP A 29 -20.27 -48.87 -46.73
C ASP A 29 -20.44 -48.74 -45.19
N ARG A 30 -21.56 -49.30 -44.70
CA ARG A 30 -21.81 -49.90 -43.37
C ARG A 30 -21.63 -49.11 -42.05
N SER A 31 -22.80 -48.81 -41.47
CA SER A 31 -23.22 -49.16 -40.10
C SER A 31 -22.27 -48.89 -38.92
N ALA A 32 -22.55 -47.80 -38.20
CA ALA A 32 -22.55 -47.77 -36.73
C ALA A 32 -23.18 -46.43 -36.28
N GLU A 33 -24.21 -46.50 -35.44
CA GLU A 33 -24.74 -45.34 -34.72
C GLU A 33 -23.63 -44.72 -33.86
N PRO A 34 -23.37 -43.40 -33.93
CA PRO A 34 -22.58 -42.74 -32.90
C PRO A 34 -23.49 -42.50 -31.70
N SER A 35 -23.18 -43.22 -30.62
CA SER A 35 -23.60 -42.88 -29.27
C SER A 35 -23.34 -41.38 -29.04
N GLN A 36 -24.40 -40.64 -28.76
CA GLN A 36 -24.29 -39.29 -28.22
C GLN A 36 -23.64 -39.39 -26.84
N SER A 37 -22.31 -39.36 -26.82
CA SER A 37 -21.54 -39.00 -25.63
C SER A 37 -21.85 -37.54 -25.35
N SER A 38 -22.83 -37.31 -24.48
CA SER A 38 -22.97 -36.04 -23.79
C SER A 38 -21.72 -35.86 -22.95
N HIS A 39 -20.71 -35.20 -23.52
CA HIS A 39 -19.71 -34.49 -22.72
C HIS A 39 -20.45 -33.37 -22.00
N GLN A 40 -21.06 -33.73 -20.85
CA GLN A 40 -21.25 -32.79 -19.76
C GLN A 40 -19.84 -32.31 -19.39
N GLY A 41 -19.42 -31.22 -20.01
CA GLY A 41 -18.42 -30.36 -19.42
C GLY A 41 -18.98 -29.98 -18.05
N SER A 42 -18.41 -30.55 -17.00
CA SER A 42 -18.55 -30.01 -15.68
C SER A 42 -17.96 -28.61 -15.72
N GLU A 43 -18.82 -27.62 -15.98
CA GLU A 43 -18.60 -26.29 -15.42
C GLU A 43 -18.45 -26.53 -13.91
N GLN A 44 -17.19 -26.58 -13.45
CA GLN A 44 -16.91 -26.34 -12.05
C GLN A 44 -17.46 -24.94 -11.79
N GLU A 45 -18.69 -24.86 -11.28
CA GLU A 45 -19.16 -23.70 -10.54
C GLU A 45 -18.06 -23.36 -9.54
N GLY A 46 -17.26 -22.34 -9.87
CA GLY A 46 -16.17 -21.91 -9.03
C GLY A 46 -16.77 -21.56 -7.68
N ALA A 47 -16.47 -22.37 -6.67
CA ALA A 47 -16.97 -22.18 -5.32
C ALA A 47 -16.82 -20.70 -4.96
N LYS A 48 -17.95 -20.05 -4.64
CA LYS A 48 -18.01 -18.62 -4.34
C LYS A 48 -17.04 -18.34 -3.19
N LYS A 49 -15.86 -17.80 -3.51
CA LYS A 49 -14.82 -17.50 -2.51
C LYS A 49 -15.39 -16.46 -1.54
N ILE A 50 -15.41 -16.80 -0.25
CA ILE A 50 -15.81 -15.88 0.81
C ILE A 50 -14.77 -14.74 0.84
N PRO A 51 -15.17 -13.47 0.74
CA PRO A 51 -14.26 -12.34 0.85
C PRO A 51 -13.37 -12.42 2.09
N LEU A 52 -12.11 -12.01 1.95
CA LEU A 52 -11.21 -11.91 3.09
C LEU A 52 -11.75 -10.89 4.08
N ASN A 53 -11.72 -11.23 5.37
CA ASN A 53 -12.08 -10.31 6.43
C ASN A 53 -10.89 -9.40 6.75
N VAL A 54 -11.18 -8.14 7.07
CA VAL A 54 -10.18 -7.10 7.32
C VAL A 54 -10.47 -6.50 8.68
N GLU A 55 -9.52 -6.65 9.60
CA GLU A 55 -9.62 -6.06 10.93
C GLU A 55 -8.50 -5.06 11.17
N VAL A 56 -8.88 -3.84 11.52
CA VAL A 56 -7.94 -2.75 11.79
C VAL A 56 -7.55 -2.75 13.27
N PHE A 57 -6.26 -2.57 13.53
CA PHE A 57 -5.71 -2.26 14.83
C PHE A 57 -5.06 -0.88 14.77
N ASN A 58 -5.62 0.07 15.51
CA ASN A 58 -5.11 1.43 15.63
C ASN A 58 -5.38 1.90 17.06
N LEU A 59 -4.35 2.39 17.75
CA LEU A 59 -4.45 2.81 19.15
C LEU A 59 -4.82 4.29 19.31
N GLY A 60 -4.87 5.05 18.20
CA GLY A 60 -5.22 6.46 18.17
C GLY A 60 -4.30 7.27 19.07
N GLU A 61 -4.91 8.07 19.93
CA GLU A 61 -4.22 8.94 20.90
C GLU A 61 -3.44 8.18 21.98
N ARG A 62 -3.65 6.86 22.11
CA ARG A 62 -2.94 6.04 23.10
C ARG A 62 -1.55 5.58 22.65
N SER A 63 -1.23 5.76 21.36
CA SER A 63 0.07 5.43 20.77
C SER A 63 0.85 6.70 20.41
N MET A 64 2.18 6.62 20.39
CA MET A 64 3.04 7.73 19.95
C MET A 64 2.76 8.16 18.50
N PHE A 65 2.54 7.17 17.63
CA PHE A 65 2.07 7.37 16.28
C PHE A 65 0.77 6.60 16.13
N ALA A 66 -0.29 7.26 15.69
CA ALA A 66 -1.59 6.64 15.47
C ALA A 66 -1.60 5.78 14.19
N VAL A 67 -0.63 4.87 14.08
CA VAL A 67 -0.35 3.99 12.95
C VAL A 67 -1.29 2.79 12.94
N SER A 68 -1.67 2.35 11.76
CA SER A 68 -2.57 1.22 11.57
C SER A 68 -1.81 -0.06 11.27
N SER A 69 -2.17 -1.12 11.98
CA SER A 69 -1.89 -2.50 11.57
C SER A 69 -3.19 -3.14 11.08
N VAL A 70 -3.12 -3.99 10.06
CA VAL A 70 -4.30 -4.63 9.48
C VAL A 70 -4.13 -6.14 9.46
N LEU A 71 -5.02 -6.84 10.16
CA LEU A 71 -5.09 -8.30 10.14
C LEU A 71 -6.09 -8.73 9.08
N VAL A 72 -5.58 -9.32 7.99
CA VAL A 72 -6.39 -9.87 6.90
C VAL A 72 -6.55 -11.36 7.15
N THR A 73 -7.79 -11.82 7.30
CA THR A 73 -8.09 -13.21 7.68
C THR A 73 -8.90 -13.94 6.61
N GLY A 74 -8.50 -15.18 6.36
CA GLY A 74 -9.30 -16.18 5.65
C GLY A 74 -10.03 -17.10 6.63
N THR A 75 -10.29 -18.31 6.17
CA THR A 75 -10.95 -19.37 6.95
C THR A 75 -10.05 -19.89 8.06
N ALA A 76 -8.78 -20.16 7.77
CA ALA A 76 -7.79 -20.76 8.66
C ALA A 76 -6.54 -19.88 8.84
N ASP A 77 -6.11 -19.19 7.78
CA ASP A 77 -4.85 -18.43 7.78
C ASP A 77 -5.09 -16.91 7.88
N ALA A 78 -4.04 -16.18 8.22
CA ALA A 78 -4.01 -14.72 8.24
C ALA A 78 -2.70 -14.14 7.66
N ILE A 79 -2.80 -12.91 7.15
CA ILE A 79 -1.67 -12.04 6.83
C ILE A 79 -1.81 -10.76 7.66
N LEU A 80 -0.74 -10.35 8.32
CA LEU A 80 -0.65 -9.07 9.01
C LEU A 80 0.01 -8.04 8.11
N ILE A 81 -0.52 -6.83 8.08
CA ILE A 81 0.10 -5.66 7.45
C ILE A 81 0.52 -4.72 8.58
N ASP A 82 1.82 -4.43 8.67
CA ASP A 82 2.47 -3.54 9.63
C ASP A 82 2.36 -3.94 11.10
N THR A 83 3.31 -3.52 11.94
CA THR A 83 3.56 -4.14 13.25
C THR A 83 3.59 -3.18 14.43
N GLN A 84 3.17 -1.93 14.24
CA GLN A 84 3.19 -0.86 15.25
C GLN A 84 4.61 -0.40 15.62
N PHE A 85 4.67 0.70 16.37
CA PHE A 85 5.92 1.37 16.72
C PHE A 85 6.61 0.84 17.96
N SER A 86 5.87 0.63 19.05
CA SER A 86 6.46 0.24 20.33
C SER A 86 6.25 -1.26 20.61
N ALA A 87 7.12 -1.85 21.41
CA ALA A 87 6.93 -3.23 21.87
C ALA A 87 5.64 -3.39 22.71
N ALA A 88 5.21 -2.34 23.43
CA ALA A 88 3.94 -2.34 24.17
C ALA A 88 2.73 -2.44 23.24
N ASP A 89 2.72 -1.66 22.17
CA ASP A 89 1.64 -1.65 21.18
C ASP A 89 1.64 -2.96 20.39
N ALA A 90 2.83 -3.45 20.01
CA ALA A 90 2.99 -4.73 19.34
C ALA A 90 2.53 -5.92 20.20
N ARG A 91 2.71 -5.89 21.53
CA ARG A 91 2.17 -6.92 22.42
C ARG A 91 0.63 -6.94 22.42
N GLN A 92 -0.02 -5.77 22.38
CA GLN A 92 -1.48 -5.70 22.24
C GLN A 92 -1.94 -6.24 20.87
N LEU A 93 -1.19 -5.94 19.80
CA LEU A 93 -1.43 -6.49 18.47
C LEU A 93 -1.28 -8.02 18.46
N VAL A 94 -0.28 -8.57 19.14
CA VAL A 94 -0.10 -10.03 19.30
C VAL A 94 -1.33 -10.68 19.91
N GLU A 95 -1.89 -10.10 20.97
CA GLU A 95 -3.11 -10.65 21.60
C GLU A 95 -4.30 -10.61 20.65
N LYS A 96 -4.43 -9.55 19.83
CA LYS A 96 -5.45 -9.49 18.78
C LYS A 96 -5.28 -10.59 17.73
N ILE A 97 -4.04 -10.87 17.32
CA ILE A 97 -3.76 -11.96 16.37
C ILE A 97 -4.12 -13.31 16.97
N LYS A 98 -3.73 -13.58 18.23
CA LYS A 98 -4.09 -14.83 18.94
C LYS A 98 -5.60 -14.99 19.07
N ALA A 99 -6.31 -13.92 19.43
CA ALA A 99 -7.77 -13.93 19.59
C ALA A 99 -8.52 -14.25 18.28
N SER A 100 -7.91 -13.99 17.11
CA SER A 100 -8.50 -14.36 15.81
C SER A 100 -8.63 -15.87 15.60
N GLY A 101 -7.84 -16.68 16.33
CA GLY A 101 -7.75 -18.13 16.15
C GLY A 101 -7.17 -18.56 14.80
N LYS A 102 -6.67 -17.62 13.99
CA LYS A 102 -6.07 -17.90 12.68
C LYS A 102 -4.58 -18.15 12.80
N ARG A 103 -4.03 -18.95 11.89
CA ARG A 103 -2.59 -19.13 11.75
C ARG A 103 -1.99 -17.95 10.99
N LEU A 104 -1.11 -17.18 11.63
CA LEU A 104 -0.39 -16.09 10.96
C LEU A 104 0.66 -16.68 10.00
N LYS A 105 0.40 -16.57 8.70
CA LYS A 105 1.25 -17.16 7.65
C LYS A 105 2.33 -16.20 7.16
N ALA A 106 1.98 -14.91 7.10
CA ALA A 106 2.90 -13.87 6.65
C ALA A 106 2.63 -12.54 7.36
N ILE A 107 3.68 -11.71 7.41
CA ILE A 107 3.66 -10.32 7.83
C ILE A 107 4.20 -9.51 6.65
N TYR A 108 3.49 -8.46 6.25
CA TYR A 108 3.92 -7.51 5.22
C TYR A 108 4.22 -6.16 5.87
N ILE A 109 5.41 -5.63 5.66
CA ILE A 109 5.79 -4.28 6.06
C ILE A 109 5.63 -3.37 4.85
N SER A 110 4.69 -2.44 4.94
CA SER A 110 4.23 -1.63 3.82
C SER A 110 5.07 -0.37 3.60
N HIS A 111 5.70 0.16 4.66
CA HIS A 111 6.51 1.38 4.59
C HIS A 111 7.78 1.30 5.46
N GLY A 112 8.75 2.16 5.14
CA GLY A 112 10.10 2.09 5.70
C GLY A 112 10.30 2.88 7.00
N ASP A 113 9.27 3.58 7.48
CA ASP A 113 9.33 4.30 8.75
C ASP A 113 9.15 3.36 9.96
N PRO A 114 9.78 3.68 11.11
CA PRO A 114 9.91 2.76 12.24
C PRO A 114 8.58 2.32 12.85
N ASP A 115 7.54 3.12 12.76
CA ASP A 115 6.21 2.80 13.27
C ASP A 115 5.47 1.71 12.49
N TYR A 116 5.97 1.35 11.31
CA TYR A 116 5.48 0.21 10.53
C TYR A 116 6.17 -1.10 10.93
N TYR A 117 7.41 -1.07 11.42
CA TYR A 117 8.24 -2.27 11.58
C TYR A 117 8.98 -2.44 12.92
N PHE A 118 9.01 -1.47 13.83
CA PHE A 118 9.72 -1.64 15.11
C PHE A 118 9.07 -2.71 15.98
N GLY A 119 7.74 -2.79 15.99
CA GLY A 119 7.01 -3.84 16.71
C GLY A 119 7.22 -5.25 16.14
N LEU A 120 7.84 -5.39 14.97
CA LEU A 120 8.07 -6.66 14.28
C LEU A 120 8.84 -7.65 15.16
N ASP A 121 9.80 -7.20 15.97
CA ASP A 121 10.54 -8.07 16.91
C ASP A 121 9.58 -8.77 17.89
N SER A 122 8.62 -8.04 18.46
CA SER A 122 7.63 -8.59 19.38
C SER A 122 6.63 -9.51 18.67
N VAL A 123 6.18 -9.14 17.47
CA VAL A 123 5.25 -9.97 16.69
C VAL A 123 5.93 -11.26 16.24
N HIS A 124 7.16 -11.19 15.72
CA HIS A 124 7.91 -12.34 15.25
C HIS A 124 8.26 -13.32 16.40
N ALA A 125 8.59 -12.81 17.59
CA ALA A 125 8.80 -13.66 18.77
C ALA A 125 7.55 -14.48 19.15
N ALA A 126 6.34 -13.95 18.92
CA ALA A 126 5.09 -14.66 19.16
C ALA A 126 4.67 -15.60 18.00
N PHE A 127 5.10 -15.30 16.78
CA PHE A 127 4.74 -16.04 15.57
C PHE A 127 5.99 -16.32 14.69
N PRO A 128 6.95 -17.14 15.17
CA PRO A 128 8.24 -17.33 14.49
C PRO A 128 8.13 -18.02 13.12
N GLU A 129 7.02 -18.74 12.88
CA GLU A 129 6.76 -19.41 11.60
C GLU A 129 6.22 -18.46 10.51
N ALA A 130 5.77 -17.26 10.87
CA ALA A 130 5.24 -16.30 9.91
C ALA A 130 6.38 -15.71 9.07
N LYS A 131 6.27 -15.79 7.75
CA LYS A 131 7.24 -15.18 6.84
C LYS A 131 7.08 -13.66 6.84
N VAL A 132 8.18 -12.93 6.87
CA VAL A 132 8.15 -11.45 6.89
C VAL A 132 8.59 -10.93 5.55
N PHE A 133 7.76 -10.11 4.91
CA PHE A 133 7.99 -9.58 3.58
C PHE A 133 7.91 -8.06 3.52
N ALA A 134 8.67 -7.48 2.60
CA ALA A 134 8.49 -6.10 2.16
C ALA A 134 8.96 -5.95 0.71
N THR A 135 8.63 -4.82 0.08
CA THR A 135 9.20 -4.51 -1.24
C THR A 135 10.71 -4.28 -1.14
N PRO A 136 11.48 -4.53 -2.20
CA PRO A 136 12.91 -4.19 -2.24
C PRO A 136 13.18 -2.72 -1.89
N GLN A 137 12.30 -1.80 -2.30
CA GLN A 137 12.39 -0.37 -2.03
C GLN A 137 12.19 -0.05 -0.55
N THR A 138 11.17 -0.65 0.08
CA THR A 138 10.95 -0.55 1.53
C THR A 138 12.15 -1.10 2.31
N ILE A 139 12.69 -2.26 1.91
CA ILE A 139 13.88 -2.85 2.55
C ILE A 139 15.08 -1.93 2.43
N ALA A 140 15.34 -1.37 1.25
CA ALA A 140 16.44 -0.44 1.04
C ALA A 140 16.31 0.81 1.93
N HIS A 141 15.09 1.36 2.07
CA HIS A 141 14.83 2.48 2.97
C HIS A 141 15.09 2.12 4.44
N ILE A 142 14.60 0.96 4.90
CA ILE A 142 14.85 0.47 6.27
C ILE A 142 16.36 0.30 6.50
N GLN A 143 17.07 -0.34 5.57
CA GLN A 143 18.51 -0.54 5.70
C GLN A 143 19.29 0.78 5.80
N ALA A 144 18.88 1.79 5.02
CA ALA A 144 19.52 3.11 5.03
C ALA A 144 19.27 3.89 6.32
N THR A 145 18.11 3.71 6.98
CA THR A 145 17.66 4.60 8.06
C THR A 145 17.62 3.94 9.45
N LYS A 146 17.56 2.61 9.55
CA LYS A 146 17.26 1.89 10.80
C LYS A 146 18.16 2.25 11.98
N ASP A 147 19.46 2.43 11.75
CA ASP A 147 20.42 2.66 12.84
C ASP A 147 20.27 4.08 13.40
N ALA A 148 20.05 5.06 12.52
CA ALA A 148 19.76 6.44 12.89
C ALA A 148 18.40 6.56 13.59
N LYS A 149 17.36 5.91 13.06
CA LYS A 149 16.03 5.87 13.66
C LYS A 149 16.04 5.16 15.01
N LEU A 150 16.76 4.04 15.16
CA LEU A 150 16.89 3.33 16.43
C LEU A 150 17.61 4.19 17.47
N LYS A 151 18.73 4.84 17.10
CA LYS A 151 19.43 5.77 17.98
C LYS A 151 18.54 6.94 18.40
N LEU A 152 17.73 7.44 17.47
CA LEU A 152 16.82 8.54 17.74
C LEU A 152 15.70 8.13 18.68
N TRP A 153 15.08 6.97 18.49
CA TRP A 153 13.81 6.57 19.12
C TRP A 153 13.94 5.64 20.34
N ALA A 154 15.03 4.87 20.44
CA ALA A 154 15.21 3.95 21.57
C ALA A 154 15.18 4.65 22.95
N PRO A 155 15.77 5.85 23.14
CA PRO A 155 15.68 6.55 24.42
C PRO A 155 14.26 6.94 24.85
N GLN A 156 13.39 7.32 23.89
CA GLN A 156 12.00 7.71 24.16
C GLN A 156 11.12 6.48 24.39
N LEU A 157 11.41 5.39 23.70
CA LEU A 157 10.71 4.10 23.88
C LEU A 157 11.15 3.37 25.16
N GLY A 158 12.36 3.62 25.66
CA GLY A 158 12.89 3.00 26.86
C GLY A 158 12.86 1.47 26.77
N GLN A 159 12.18 0.82 27.72
CA GLN A 159 12.01 -0.64 27.75
C GLN A 159 11.16 -1.19 26.60
N ASP A 160 10.38 -0.34 25.93
CA ASP A 160 9.50 -0.70 24.82
C ASP A 160 10.14 -0.44 23.45
N ALA A 161 11.44 -0.16 23.42
CA ALA A 161 12.23 -0.17 22.19
C ALA A 161 12.37 -1.61 21.65
N PRO A 162 12.48 -1.80 20.32
CA PRO A 162 12.78 -3.12 19.76
C PRO A 162 14.12 -3.63 20.28
N LYS A 163 14.22 -4.92 20.62
CA LYS A 163 15.49 -5.52 21.07
C LYS A 163 16.45 -5.72 19.90
N GLN A 164 15.89 -5.90 18.71
CA GLN A 164 16.59 -6.02 17.45
C GLN A 164 15.71 -5.48 16.32
N ILE A 165 16.35 -5.00 15.25
CA ILE A 165 15.65 -4.65 14.02
C ILE A 165 15.67 -5.86 13.10
N LEU A 166 14.49 -6.44 12.85
CA LEU A 166 14.30 -7.51 11.89
C LEU A 166 14.12 -6.91 10.49
N ILE A 167 14.92 -7.39 9.53
CA ILE A 167 14.83 -6.98 8.12
C ILE A 167 13.93 -7.97 7.37
N PRO A 168 12.84 -7.51 6.74
CA PRO A 168 11.97 -8.38 5.93
C PRO A 168 12.71 -9.04 4.77
N GLU A 169 12.19 -10.19 4.32
CA GLU A 169 12.60 -10.80 3.05
C GLU A 169 12.02 -10.00 1.87
N PRO A 170 12.75 -9.87 0.75
CA PRO A 170 12.22 -9.21 -0.43
C PRO A 170 11.08 -10.02 -1.04
N MET A 171 9.98 -9.35 -1.35
CA MET A 171 8.89 -9.94 -2.11
C MET A 171 9.35 -10.39 -3.50
N GLN A 172 8.82 -11.54 -3.94
CA GLN A 172 8.91 -11.98 -5.32
C GLN A 172 7.60 -11.59 -6.03
N GLY A 173 7.69 -10.58 -6.91
CA GLY A 173 6.52 -9.99 -7.57
C GLY A 173 5.78 -8.99 -6.68
N ASP A 174 4.52 -8.75 -7.00
CA ASP A 174 3.69 -7.67 -6.48
C ASP A 174 2.45 -8.18 -5.73
N GLN A 175 2.46 -9.42 -5.25
CA GLN A 175 1.30 -9.97 -4.53
C GLN A 175 1.66 -10.98 -3.45
N LEU A 176 0.83 -10.99 -2.41
CA LEU A 176 0.72 -12.07 -1.43
C LEU A 176 -0.57 -12.84 -1.68
N VAL A 177 -0.60 -14.11 -1.27
CA VAL A 177 -1.77 -14.98 -1.46
C VAL A 177 -2.21 -15.57 -0.12
N LEU A 178 -3.47 -15.30 0.24
CA LEU A 178 -4.14 -15.86 1.40
C LEU A 178 -5.30 -16.74 0.93
N GLU A 179 -5.18 -18.05 1.13
CA GLU A 179 -6.22 -19.04 0.75
C GLU A 179 -6.70 -18.90 -0.71
N GLY A 180 -5.75 -18.65 -1.61
CA GLY A 180 -6.03 -18.47 -3.05
C GLY A 180 -6.70 -17.13 -3.39
N GLN A 181 -6.70 -16.17 -2.48
CA GLN A 181 -7.12 -14.78 -2.70
C GLN A 181 -5.91 -13.85 -2.62
N GLU A 182 -5.86 -12.87 -3.51
CA GLU A 182 -4.70 -11.98 -3.68
C GLU A 182 -4.78 -10.76 -2.75
N LEU A 183 -3.62 -10.36 -2.24
CA LEU A 183 -3.34 -9.04 -1.70
C LEU A 183 -2.27 -8.44 -2.61
N ARG A 184 -2.63 -7.45 -3.42
CA ARG A 184 -1.77 -6.86 -4.46
C ARG A 184 -1.07 -5.62 -3.92
N ILE A 185 0.24 -5.53 -4.10
CA ILE A 185 1.07 -4.40 -3.71
C ILE A 185 1.15 -3.47 -4.91
N ILE A 186 0.60 -2.27 -4.76
CA ILE A 186 0.44 -1.31 -5.84
C ILE A 186 1.43 -0.15 -5.68
N GLY A 187 2.07 0.25 -6.77
CA GLY A 187 2.91 1.46 -6.84
C GLY A 187 4.42 1.22 -6.97
N MET A 188 4.87 -0.04 -7.00
CA MET A 188 6.30 -0.39 -7.13
C MET A 188 6.95 0.12 -8.44
N ASP A 189 6.14 0.39 -9.45
CA ASP A 189 6.50 0.89 -10.78
C ASP A 189 6.31 2.41 -10.93
N GLY A 190 5.86 3.09 -9.87
CA GLY A 190 5.56 4.51 -9.86
C GLY A 190 6.76 5.41 -9.56
N PRO A 191 6.56 6.74 -9.57
CA PRO A 191 7.60 7.72 -9.27
C PRO A 191 8.06 7.70 -7.79
N THR A 192 7.21 7.21 -6.89
CA THR A 192 7.50 7.03 -5.45
C THR A 192 7.37 5.55 -5.07
N PRO A 193 8.29 4.68 -5.53
CA PRO A 193 8.14 3.22 -5.43
C PRO A 193 8.32 2.67 -4.00
N ASP A 194 8.75 3.51 -3.06
CA ASP A 194 8.80 3.27 -1.62
C ASP A 194 7.47 3.58 -0.89
N ARG A 195 6.48 4.15 -1.60
CA ARG A 195 5.16 4.52 -1.08
C ARG A 195 4.05 3.66 -1.69
N THR A 196 4.20 2.35 -1.53
CA THR A 196 3.21 1.37 -2.00
C THR A 196 2.00 1.27 -1.06
N PHE A 197 0.90 0.70 -1.55
CA PHE A 197 -0.25 0.31 -0.74
C PHE A 197 -0.75 -1.08 -1.15
N VAL A 198 -1.52 -1.74 -0.28
CA VAL A 198 -2.10 -3.05 -0.54
C VAL A 198 -3.54 -2.90 -1.02
N TRP A 199 -3.87 -3.50 -2.16
CA TRP A 199 -5.23 -3.68 -2.66
C TRP A 199 -5.68 -5.13 -2.46
N ILE A 200 -6.85 -5.30 -1.84
CA ILE A 200 -7.45 -6.61 -1.56
C ILE A 200 -8.75 -6.70 -2.37
N PRO A 201 -8.73 -7.31 -3.58
CA PRO A 201 -9.88 -7.28 -4.49
C PRO A 201 -11.14 -7.91 -3.90
N SER A 202 -11.00 -8.98 -3.12
CA SER A 202 -12.15 -9.74 -2.64
C SER A 202 -13.02 -8.96 -1.64
N SER A 203 -12.41 -8.09 -0.84
CA SER A 203 -13.11 -7.17 0.07
C SER A 203 -13.19 -5.74 -0.45
N ARG A 204 -12.57 -5.43 -1.60
CA ARG A 204 -12.40 -4.07 -2.15
C ARG A 204 -11.78 -3.12 -1.11
N THR A 205 -10.70 -3.58 -0.48
CA THR A 205 -10.00 -2.86 0.58
C THR A 205 -8.67 -2.30 0.11
N VAL A 206 -8.40 -1.04 0.42
CA VAL A 206 -7.05 -0.47 0.42
C VAL A 206 -6.54 -0.39 1.86
N ALA A 207 -5.32 -0.87 2.10
CA ALA A 207 -4.67 -0.88 3.41
C ALA A 207 -3.14 -0.80 3.28
N GLY A 208 -2.47 -0.47 4.37
CA GLY A 208 -1.01 -0.27 4.39
C GLY A 208 -0.58 0.96 3.57
N GLY A 209 0.70 1.29 3.69
CA GLY A 209 1.27 2.48 3.08
C GLY A 209 0.91 3.76 3.82
N ILE A 210 1.81 4.73 3.73
CA ILE A 210 1.66 6.04 4.39
C ILE A 210 0.74 7.01 3.64
N SER A 211 0.34 6.66 2.41
CA SER A 211 -0.27 7.61 1.47
C SER A 211 -1.66 8.11 1.88
N VAL A 212 -2.38 7.46 2.79
CA VAL A 212 -3.70 7.92 3.26
C VAL A 212 -3.62 8.18 4.75
N MET A 213 -4.02 9.38 5.18
CA MET A 213 -4.14 9.76 6.59
C MET A 213 -5.57 10.19 6.91
N GLY A 214 -5.95 10.23 8.19
CA GLY A 214 -7.31 10.59 8.60
C GLY A 214 -7.40 11.30 9.95
N ALA A 215 -8.27 12.29 10.05
CA ALA A 215 -8.60 13.02 11.29
C ALA A 215 -7.39 13.60 12.07
N GLN A 216 -6.28 13.87 11.38
CA GLN A 216 -5.11 14.52 11.94
C GLN A 216 -4.41 15.34 10.87
N HIS A 217 -3.57 16.29 11.28
CA HIS A 217 -2.72 17.01 10.35
C HIS A 217 -1.79 16.06 9.60
N VAL A 218 -1.82 16.14 8.26
CA VAL A 218 -1.04 15.28 7.37
C VAL A 218 0.44 15.60 7.48
N TRP A 219 1.26 14.55 7.52
CA TRP A 219 2.73 14.65 7.53
C TRP A 219 3.24 15.01 6.13
N MET A 220 3.61 16.29 5.94
CA MET A 220 4.10 16.80 4.65
C MET A 220 5.63 16.88 4.60
N ALA A 221 6.32 16.67 5.71
CA ALA A 221 7.75 16.92 5.83
C ALA A 221 8.63 16.07 4.90
N ASP A 222 8.18 14.86 4.54
CA ASP A 222 8.93 14.00 3.61
C ASP A 222 8.71 14.37 2.15
N THR A 223 7.62 15.07 1.83
CA THR A 223 7.26 15.46 0.46
C THR A 223 7.56 16.94 0.25
N GLN A 224 8.84 17.31 0.17
CA GLN A 224 9.21 18.74 0.25
C GLN A 224 9.04 19.54 -1.05
N THR A 225 8.59 18.94 -2.14
CA THR A 225 8.57 19.57 -3.47
C THR A 225 7.17 19.57 -4.08
N PRO A 226 6.83 20.55 -4.94
CA PRO A 226 5.58 20.51 -5.69
C PRO A 226 5.40 19.23 -6.51
N GLN A 227 6.49 18.70 -7.05
CA GLN A 227 6.48 17.45 -7.81
C GLN A 227 6.09 16.25 -6.91
N SER A 228 6.66 16.14 -5.71
CA SER A 228 6.31 15.04 -4.79
C SER A 228 4.87 15.15 -4.26
N HIS A 229 4.32 16.35 -4.13
CA HIS A 229 2.88 16.53 -3.85
C HIS A 229 2.00 16.10 -5.02
N MET A 230 2.37 16.43 -6.25
CA MET A 230 1.65 15.97 -7.45
C MET A 230 1.68 14.44 -7.58
N GLU A 231 2.82 13.82 -7.29
CA GLU A 231 2.97 12.36 -7.29
C GLU A 231 2.11 11.71 -6.22
N TRP A 232 2.06 12.28 -5.02
CA TRP A 232 1.18 11.80 -3.95
C TRP A 232 -0.30 11.93 -4.32
N LEU A 233 -0.72 13.08 -4.89
CA LEU A 233 -2.07 13.27 -5.39
C LEU A 233 -2.43 12.23 -6.47
N ALA A 234 -1.50 11.87 -7.35
CA ALA A 234 -1.72 10.82 -8.34
C ALA A 234 -1.91 9.42 -7.71
N VAL A 235 -1.20 9.11 -6.62
CA VAL A 235 -1.44 7.87 -5.84
C VAL A 235 -2.86 7.87 -5.25
N LEU A 236 -3.31 8.99 -4.68
CA LEU A 236 -4.65 9.14 -4.12
C LEU A 236 -5.74 9.00 -5.19
N ASP A 237 -5.53 9.58 -6.37
CA ASP A 237 -6.44 9.43 -7.51
C ASP A 237 -6.48 7.99 -8.02
N ARG A 238 -5.33 7.29 -8.04
CA ARG A 238 -5.27 5.86 -8.36
C ARG A 238 -6.11 5.05 -7.36
N ILE A 239 -5.95 5.26 -6.07
CA ILE A 239 -6.76 4.61 -5.03
C ILE A 239 -8.25 4.87 -5.27
N LYS A 240 -8.64 6.11 -5.53
CA LYS A 240 -10.04 6.50 -5.79
C LYS A 240 -10.60 5.80 -7.03
N SER A 241 -9.81 5.66 -8.10
CA SER A 241 -10.21 4.98 -9.34
C SER A 241 -10.48 3.48 -9.18
N MET A 242 -9.92 2.86 -8.14
CA MET A 242 -10.13 1.44 -7.83
C MET A 242 -11.48 1.16 -7.16
N ASP A 243 -12.26 2.22 -6.88
CA ASP A 243 -13.57 2.15 -6.24
C ASP A 243 -13.53 1.29 -4.96
N PRO A 244 -12.71 1.65 -3.96
CA PRO A 244 -12.62 0.88 -2.71
C PRO A 244 -13.90 1.01 -1.89
N LYS A 245 -14.32 -0.10 -1.27
CA LYS A 245 -15.36 -0.08 -0.22
C LYS A 245 -14.78 0.31 1.13
N VAL A 246 -13.55 -0.11 1.39
CA VAL A 246 -12.83 0.16 2.63
C VAL A 246 -11.48 0.78 2.27
N VAL A 247 -11.10 1.83 2.98
CA VAL A 247 -9.76 2.42 2.93
C VAL A 247 -9.29 2.57 4.37
N VAL A 248 -8.23 1.86 4.73
CA VAL A 248 -7.59 1.98 6.04
C VAL A 248 -6.44 2.97 5.92
N PRO A 249 -6.52 4.17 6.54
CA PRO A 249 -5.40 5.10 6.54
C PRO A 249 -4.18 4.50 7.26
N GLY A 250 -2.98 4.78 6.76
CA GLY A 250 -1.72 4.43 7.44
C GLY A 250 -1.64 5.06 8.82
N HIS A 251 -2.15 6.29 8.96
CA HIS A 251 -2.32 6.96 10.24
C HIS A 251 -3.69 7.60 10.38
N PHE A 252 -4.39 7.36 11.49
CA PHE A 252 -5.62 8.08 11.78
C PHE A 252 -5.96 8.23 13.27
N LEU A 253 -6.68 9.30 13.60
CA LEU A 253 -7.25 9.54 14.93
C LEU A 253 -8.77 9.26 14.95
N PRO A 254 -9.39 9.18 16.16
CA PRO A 254 -10.84 9.03 16.28
C PRO A 254 -11.60 10.06 15.43
N GLY A 255 -12.64 9.60 14.71
CA GLY A 255 -13.43 10.44 13.81
C GLY A 255 -13.04 10.35 12.32
N ALA A 256 -11.93 9.68 11.99
CA ALA A 256 -11.57 9.40 10.60
C ALA A 256 -12.57 8.45 9.92
N SER A 257 -12.79 8.66 8.61
CA SER A 257 -13.54 7.70 7.79
C SER A 257 -12.64 6.53 7.41
N LEU A 258 -13.20 5.33 7.24
CA LEU A 258 -12.48 4.15 6.74
C LEU A 258 -12.90 3.78 5.32
N ASP A 259 -13.16 4.81 4.50
CA ASP A 259 -13.58 4.72 3.11
C ASP A 259 -12.91 5.82 2.27
N VAL A 260 -13.33 5.96 1.01
CA VAL A 260 -12.78 6.92 0.03
C VAL A 260 -12.79 8.39 0.51
N ARG A 261 -13.55 8.74 1.56
CA ARG A 261 -13.52 10.07 2.17
C ARG A 261 -12.17 10.38 2.81
N SER A 262 -11.43 9.41 3.34
CA SER A 262 -10.08 9.65 3.88
C SER A 262 -9.04 9.91 2.80
N VAL A 263 -9.23 9.31 1.62
CA VAL A 263 -8.45 9.63 0.41
C VAL A 263 -8.69 11.08 0.00
N THR A 264 -9.97 11.48 -0.01
CA THR A 264 -10.38 12.85 -0.36
C THR A 264 -9.85 13.85 0.68
N PHE A 265 -9.95 13.54 1.97
CA PHE A 265 -9.40 14.33 3.06
C PHE A 265 -7.89 14.58 2.87
N THR A 266 -7.11 13.52 2.61
CA THR A 266 -5.66 13.65 2.42
C THR A 266 -5.35 14.53 1.20
N ALA A 267 -6.05 14.32 0.08
CA ALA A 267 -5.86 15.10 -1.14
C ALA A 267 -6.19 16.59 -0.94
N ASP A 268 -7.31 16.89 -0.26
CA ASP A 268 -7.72 18.26 0.02
C ASP A 268 -6.79 18.95 1.02
N TYR A 269 -6.23 18.19 1.97
CA TYR A 269 -5.20 18.69 2.87
C TYR A 269 -3.94 19.08 2.11
N ILE A 270 -3.42 18.24 1.23
CA ILE A 270 -2.23 18.53 0.40
C ILE A 270 -2.45 19.82 -0.40
N ARG A 271 -3.59 19.95 -1.09
CA ARG A 271 -3.92 21.15 -1.87
C ARG A 271 -4.01 22.40 -0.99
N ALA A 272 -4.66 22.30 0.18
CA ALA A 272 -4.74 23.41 1.11
C ALA A 272 -3.36 23.80 1.67
N PHE A 273 -2.51 22.82 1.98
CA PHE A 273 -1.16 23.05 2.45
C PHE A 273 -0.33 23.77 1.39
N ASP A 274 -0.42 23.37 0.12
CA ASP A 274 0.23 24.06 -1.01
C ASP A 274 -0.26 25.51 -1.14
N GLU A 275 -1.57 25.71 -1.13
CA GLU A 275 -2.18 27.04 -1.22
C GLU A 275 -1.70 27.97 -0.09
N GLU A 276 -1.69 27.48 1.16
CA GLU A 276 -1.31 28.29 2.31
C GLU A 276 0.21 28.47 2.43
N THR A 277 1.02 27.51 1.97
CA THR A 277 2.50 27.61 1.99
C THR A 277 2.99 28.77 1.14
N VAL A 278 2.35 29.01 -0.01
CA VAL A 278 2.66 30.15 -0.90
C VAL A 278 2.31 31.49 -0.25
N LYS A 279 1.21 31.54 0.53
CA LYS A 279 0.72 32.78 1.18
C LYS A 279 1.47 33.10 2.48
N ALA A 280 1.85 32.06 3.23
CA ALA A 280 2.45 32.20 4.54
C ALA A 280 3.89 32.69 4.45
N LYS A 281 4.24 33.67 5.29
CA LYS A 281 5.61 34.20 5.38
C LYS A 281 6.58 33.20 6.01
N ASP A 282 6.16 32.54 7.08
CA ASP A 282 6.95 31.68 7.95
C ASP A 282 6.09 30.50 8.45
N SER A 283 6.71 29.57 9.19
CA SER A 283 6.02 28.37 9.68
C SER A 283 4.88 28.72 10.62
N VAL A 284 5.04 29.76 11.45
CA VAL A 284 3.99 30.23 12.38
C VAL A 284 2.74 30.66 11.62
N ALA A 285 2.88 31.45 10.56
CA ALA A 285 1.77 31.86 9.71
C ALA A 285 1.12 30.66 9.00
N LEU A 286 1.92 29.71 8.52
CA LEU A 286 1.42 28.50 7.85
C LEU A 286 0.64 27.60 8.83
N ILE A 287 1.16 27.39 10.03
CA ILE A 287 0.50 26.63 11.10
C ILE A 287 -0.85 27.28 11.43
N ALA A 288 -0.88 28.59 11.62
CA ALA A 288 -2.12 29.32 11.93
C ALA A 288 -3.16 29.20 10.79
N ALA A 289 -2.73 29.30 9.53
CA ALA A 289 -3.59 29.14 8.37
C ALA A 289 -4.18 27.72 8.27
N MET A 290 -3.35 26.70 8.47
CA MET A 290 -3.80 25.30 8.44
C MET A 290 -4.72 24.95 9.60
N LYS A 291 -4.45 25.43 10.82
CA LYS A 291 -5.36 25.27 11.97
C LYS A 291 -6.71 25.96 11.74
N LYS A 292 -6.74 27.06 10.97
CA LYS A 292 -8.00 27.73 10.59
C LYS A 292 -8.80 26.92 9.56
N ARG A 293 -8.14 26.31 8.56
CA ARG A 293 -8.81 25.47 7.55
C ARG A 293 -9.26 24.13 8.11
N TYR A 294 -8.52 23.59 9.07
CA TYR A 294 -8.75 22.30 9.69
C TYR A 294 -8.85 22.43 11.23
N PRO A 295 -9.91 23.09 11.74
CA PRO A 295 -10.05 23.32 13.18
C PRO A 295 -10.26 22.01 13.93
N GLY A 296 -9.54 21.84 15.04
CA GLY A 296 -9.72 20.71 15.95
C GLY A 296 -9.09 19.38 15.50
N LEU A 297 -8.28 19.37 14.43
CA LEU A 297 -7.49 18.19 14.10
C LEU A 297 -6.38 17.96 15.14
N GLY A 298 -6.15 16.70 15.49
CA GLY A 298 -4.96 16.29 16.23
C GLY A 298 -3.71 16.27 15.36
N GLY A 299 -2.60 15.76 15.90
CA GLY A 299 -1.32 15.66 15.18
C GLY A 299 -0.63 17.00 14.98
N GLU A 300 -0.76 17.95 15.92
CA GLU A 300 -0.18 19.29 15.78
C GLU A 300 1.34 19.27 15.57
N GLY A 301 2.06 18.33 16.19
CA GLY A 301 3.50 18.15 15.98
C GLY A 301 3.85 17.84 14.51
N SER A 302 3.00 17.08 13.80
CA SER A 302 3.15 16.82 12.36
C SER A 302 3.04 18.11 11.56
N LEU A 303 2.05 18.96 11.88
CA LEU A 303 1.89 20.27 11.22
C LEU A 303 3.07 21.19 11.52
N GLU A 304 3.50 21.27 12.77
CA GLU A 304 4.61 22.15 13.17
C GLU A 304 5.91 21.81 12.45
N LEU A 305 6.27 20.53 12.41
CA LEU A 305 7.47 20.08 11.72
C LEU A 305 7.34 20.27 10.21
N SER A 306 6.21 19.84 9.63
CA SER A 306 5.93 20.03 8.21
C SER A 306 6.02 21.49 7.77
N ALA A 307 5.49 22.42 8.57
CA ALA A 307 5.54 23.84 8.27
C ALA A 307 6.96 24.40 8.35
N LYS A 308 7.75 24.01 9.36
CA LYS A 308 9.16 24.43 9.46
C LYS A 308 9.98 23.95 8.27
N VAL A 309 9.77 22.71 7.84
CA VAL A 309 10.42 22.13 6.66
C VAL A 309 10.01 22.87 5.39
N ALA A 310 8.71 23.04 5.16
CA ALA A 310 8.17 23.72 3.97
C ALA A 310 8.62 25.19 3.87
N LYS A 311 8.91 25.84 5.00
CA LYS A 311 9.40 27.22 5.04
C LYS A 311 10.93 27.34 5.10
N GLY A 312 11.66 26.23 5.06
CA GLY A 312 13.13 26.21 5.10
C GLY A 312 13.72 26.60 6.46
N GLU A 313 12.91 26.56 7.52
CA GLU A 313 13.32 26.85 8.89
C GLU A 313 13.92 25.61 9.59
N MET A 314 13.76 24.43 8.98
CA MET A 314 14.30 23.16 9.45
C MET A 314 14.72 22.31 8.26
N GLU A 315 15.93 21.76 8.28
CA GLU A 315 16.30 20.67 7.36
C GLU A 315 15.68 19.36 7.84
N TRP A 316 15.10 18.61 6.90
CA TRP A 316 14.55 17.27 7.14
C TRP A 316 15.11 16.31 6.10
N LYS A 317 15.67 15.19 6.59
CA LYS A 317 16.40 14.18 5.81
C LYS A 317 16.00 12.79 6.27
#